data_AF-A0A2V4TBM1-F1
#
_entry.id   AF-A0A2V4TBM1-F1
#
_cell.length_a   1.000
_cell.length_b   1.000
_cell.length_c   1.000
_cell.angle_alpha   90.00
_cell.angle_beta   90.00
_cell.angle_gamma   90.00
#
_symmetry.space_group_name_H-M   'P 1'
#
loop_
_entity.id
_entity.type
_entity.pdbx_description
1 polymer ?
#
loop_
_entity_poly.entity_id
_entity_poly.type
_entity_poly.pdbx_seq_one_letter_code
_entity_poly.pdbx_strand_id
1 'polypeptide(L)'
;MADRLDLVALALPADCAPESLPPSVAAFMAACWPGMSRAQLMDRARRLALRASLRVRPEPGPDGTRLYALVLIIGGVKAELVAHVRCLARRRGARRAKVSLPPVRDVRQAGLF
;
A
#
# COMPACT_ATOMS: atom_id res chain seq x y z
N MET A 1 4.47 5.11 14.41
CA MET A 1 3.61 5.63 13.33
C MET A 1 3.69 4.65 12.17
N ALA A 2 2.57 4.07 11.72
CA ALA A 2 2.57 3.10 10.63
C ALA A 2 2.56 3.81 9.27
N ASP A 3 3.51 3.49 8.40
CA ASP A 3 3.48 3.92 7.01
C ASP A 3 2.17 3.48 6.34
N ARG A 4 1.65 4.32 5.43
CA ARG A 4 0.42 4.00 4.71
C ARG A 4 0.78 3.04 3.58
N LEU A 5 0.44 1.77 3.80
CA LEU A 5 0.54 0.71 2.80
C LEU A 5 -0.43 1.00 1.66
N ASP A 6 0.06 0.89 0.43
CA ASP A 6 -0.74 0.94 -0.79
C ASP A 6 -0.44 -0.30 -1.64
N LEU A 7 -1.44 -1.15 -1.85
CA LEU A 7 -1.32 -2.38 -2.64
C LEU A 7 -1.15 -2.02 -4.11
N VAL A 8 -0.13 -2.57 -4.76
CA VAL A 8 0.11 -2.40 -6.19
C VAL A 8 -0.38 -3.63 -6.95
N ALA A 9 -0.04 -4.82 -6.48
CA ALA A 9 -0.43 -6.08 -7.10
C ALA A 9 -0.40 -7.23 -6.09
N LEU A 10 -1.12 -8.31 -6.41
CA LEU A 10 -0.99 -9.62 -5.79
C LEU A 10 -0.45 -10.59 -6.83
N ALA A 11 0.56 -11.36 -6.44
CA ALA A 11 1.17 -12.40 -7.26
C ALA A 11 1.17 -13.73 -6.52
N LEU A 12 1.18 -14.81 -7.29
CA LEU A 12 1.42 -16.15 -6.76
C LEU A 12 2.93 -16.38 -6.62
N PRO A 13 3.37 -17.19 -5.64
CA PRO A 13 4.71 -17.75 -5.64
C PRO A 13 4.96 -18.51 -6.95
N ALA A 14 6.20 -18.52 -7.44
CA ALA A 14 6.55 -19.15 -8.72
C ALA A 14 6.16 -20.63 -8.80
N ASP A 15 6.16 -21.33 -7.67
CA ASP A 15 5.86 -22.76 -7.57
C ASP A 15 4.36 -23.06 -7.41
N CYS A 16 3.49 -22.04 -7.45
CA CYS A 16 2.06 -22.20 -7.19
C CYS A 16 1.23 -21.97 -8.45
N ALA A 17 0.60 -23.04 -8.93
CA ALA A 17 -0.31 -22.99 -10.06
C ALA A 17 -1.65 -22.32 -9.66
N PRO A 18 -2.18 -21.37 -10.46
CA PRO A 18 -3.40 -20.63 -10.13
C PRO A 18 -4.64 -21.53 -9.98
N GLU A 19 -4.72 -22.61 -10.75
CA GLU A 19 -5.79 -23.60 -10.69
C GLU A 19 -5.80 -24.43 -9.41
N SER A 20 -4.68 -24.46 -8.68
CA SER A 20 -4.56 -25.20 -7.41
C SER A 20 -5.02 -24.37 -6.20
N LEU A 21 -5.47 -23.14 -6.42
CA LEU A 21 -5.89 -22.26 -5.34
C LEU A 21 -7.24 -22.66 -4.76
N PRO A 22 -7.40 -22.61 -3.42
CA PRO A 22 -8.72 -22.74 -2.81
C PRO A 22 -9.68 -21.67 -3.36
N PRO A 23 -10.97 -22.00 -3.64
CA PRO A 23 -11.93 -21.06 -4.22
C PRO A 23 -12.04 -19.73 -3.47
N SER A 24 -11.98 -19.75 -2.14
CA SER A 24 -12.02 -18.54 -1.31
C SER A 24 -10.79 -17.64 -1.51
N VAL A 25 -9.62 -18.21 -1.81
CA VAL A 25 -8.40 -17.46 -2.11
C VAL A 25 -8.50 -16.82 -3.50
N ALA A 26 -9.01 -17.55 -4.49
CA ALA A 26 -9.28 -17.00 -5.81
C ALA A 26 -10.31 -15.85 -5.75
N ALA A 27 -11.40 -16.03 -5.01
CA ALA A 27 -12.39 -14.98 -4.77
C ALA A 27 -11.80 -13.77 -4.04
N PHE A 28 -10.89 -14.00 -3.10
CA PHE A 28 -10.16 -12.93 -2.42
C PHE A 28 -9.27 -12.14 -3.38
N MET A 29 -8.51 -12.82 -4.24
CA MET A 29 -7.67 -12.17 -5.26
C MET A 29 -8.51 -11.33 -6.22
N ALA A 30 -9.64 -11.87 -6.69
CA ALA A 30 -10.57 -11.16 -7.58
C ALA A 30 -11.21 -9.93 -6.91
N ALA A 31 -11.36 -9.94 -5.58
CA ALA A 31 -11.88 -8.79 -4.83
C ALA A 31 -10.84 -7.71 -4.55
N CYS A 32 -9.55 -7.95 -4.82
CA CYS A 32 -8.45 -7.03 -4.57
C CYS A 32 -8.18 -6.12 -5.78
N TRP A 33 -7.77 -4.88 -5.52
CA TRP A 33 -7.41 -3.92 -6.57
C TRP A 33 -6.18 -3.07 -6.19
N PRO A 34 -5.44 -2.52 -7.17
CA PRO A 34 -4.34 -1.58 -6.92
C PRO A 34 -4.87 -0.29 -6.27
N GLY A 35 -4.26 0.18 -5.17
CA GLY A 35 -4.77 1.30 -4.37
C GLY A 35 -5.26 0.89 -2.97
N MET A 36 -5.37 -0.42 -2.70
CA MET A 36 -5.89 -0.89 -1.42
C MET A 36 -4.94 -0.62 -0.26
N SER A 37 -5.49 -0.08 0.82
CA SER A 37 -4.79 -0.03 2.10
C SER A 37 -4.73 -1.38 2.79
N ARG A 38 -3.81 -1.53 3.76
CA ARG A 38 -3.73 -2.72 4.62
C ARG A 38 -5.06 -3.04 5.29
N ALA A 39 -5.79 -2.03 5.78
CA ALA A 39 -7.06 -2.25 6.46
C ALA A 39 -8.14 -2.80 5.50
N GLN A 40 -8.22 -2.26 4.28
CA GLN A 40 -9.14 -2.76 3.26
C GLN A 40 -8.80 -4.20 2.85
N LEU A 41 -7.51 -4.50 2.69
CA LEU A 41 -7.04 -5.85 2.38
C LEU A 41 -7.47 -6.86 3.48
N MET A 42 -7.27 -6.51 4.76
CA MET A 42 -7.67 -7.38 5.88
C MET A 42 -9.19 -7.49 6.01
N ASP A 43 -9.94 -6.40 5.78
CA ASP A 43 -11.41 -6.44 5.80
C ASP A 43 -11.98 -7.38 4.74
N ARG A 44 -11.43 -7.34 3.52
CA ARG A 44 -11.83 -8.24 2.42
C ARG A 44 -11.56 -9.70 2.74
N ALA A 45 -10.40 -10.01 3.33
CA ALA A 45 -10.08 -11.36 3.79
C ALA A 45 -11.11 -11.84 4.83
N ARG A 46 -11.41 -10.99 5.82
CA ARG A 46 -12.40 -11.29 6.86
C ARG A 46 -13.80 -11.57 6.30
N ARG A 47 -14.25 -10.82 5.29
CA ARG A 47 -15.55 -11.05 4.63
C ARG A 47 -15.65 -12.40 3.94
N LEU A 48 -14.52 -12.99 3.57
CA LEU A 48 -14.42 -14.33 2.97
C LEU A 48 -14.05 -15.41 4.00
N ALA A 49 -14.19 -15.10 5.29
CA ALA A 49 -13.80 -15.97 6.40
C ALA A 49 -12.32 -16.42 6.36
N LEU A 50 -11.46 -15.64 5.70
CA LEU A 50 -10.02 -15.88 5.64
C LEU A 50 -9.32 -15.19 6.81
N ARG A 51 -8.49 -15.93 7.54
CA ARG A 51 -7.53 -15.32 8.46
C ARG A 51 -6.31 -14.88 7.67
N ALA A 52 -6.14 -13.57 7.51
CA ALA A 52 -5.01 -12.99 6.79
C ALA A 52 -3.91 -12.50 7.73
N SER A 53 -2.66 -12.67 7.32
CA SER A 53 -1.50 -12.03 7.96
C SER A 53 -0.51 -11.55 6.91
N LEU A 54 0.13 -10.41 7.18
CA LEU A 54 1.04 -9.76 6.25
C LEU A 54 2.43 -9.67 6.90
N ARG A 55 3.44 -10.27 6.29
CA ARG A 55 4.84 -10.28 6.77
C ARG A 55 5.75 -9.62 5.74
N VAL A 56 6.67 -8.78 6.19
CA VAL A 56 7.65 -8.14 5.29
C VAL A 56 8.56 -9.21 4.72
N ARG A 57 8.82 -9.18 3.41
CA ARG A 57 9.90 -9.96 2.80
C ARG A 57 11.19 -9.11 2.73
N PRO A 58 12.37 -9.71 2.92
CA PRO A 58 13.64 -8.99 2.83
C PRO A 58 14.00 -8.59 1.40
N GLU A 59 13.43 -9.29 0.41
CA GLU A 59 13.67 -9.05 -1.01
C GLU A 59 13.09 -7.69 -1.44
N PRO A 60 13.86 -6.87 -2.17
CA PRO A 60 13.33 -5.66 -2.77
C PRO A 60 12.32 -6.03 -3.87
N GLY A 61 11.20 -5.32 -3.90
CA GLY A 61 10.25 -5.42 -5.00
C GLY A 61 10.67 -4.57 -6.19
N PRO A 62 10.13 -4.84 -7.38
CA PRO A 62 10.35 -4.00 -8.56
C PRO A 62 9.83 -2.57 -8.32
N ASP A 63 10.43 -1.59 -9.00
CA ASP A 63 9.98 -0.19 -9.05
C ASP A 63 9.79 0.50 -7.68
N GLY A 64 10.66 0.16 -6.72
CA GLY A 64 10.61 0.73 -5.37
C GLY A 64 9.43 0.25 -4.52
N THR A 65 8.80 -0.87 -4.91
CA THR A 65 7.82 -1.56 -4.07
C THR A 65 8.51 -2.43 -3.02
N ARG A 66 7.87 -2.61 -1.87
CA ARG A 66 8.24 -3.60 -0.86
C ARG A 66 7.38 -4.83 -1.08
N LEU A 67 8.00 -6.00 -0.98
CA LEU A 67 7.29 -7.26 -1.03
C LEU A 67 6.84 -7.67 0.36
N TYR A 68 5.61 -8.17 0.44
CA TYR A 68 5.07 -8.77 1.64
C TYR A 68 4.56 -10.18 1.34
N ALA A 69 4.84 -11.13 2.23
CA ALA A 69 4.16 -12.41 2.24
C ALA A 69 2.78 -12.22 2.87
N LEU A 70 1.74 -12.41 2.07
CA LEU A 70 0.35 -12.42 2.50
C LEU A 70 -0.08 -13.88 2.70
N VAL A 71 -0.20 -14.28 3.96
CA VAL A 71 -0.64 -15.62 4.33
C VAL A 71 -2.14 -15.59 4.60
N LEU A 72 -2.88 -16.45 3.93
CA LEU A 72 -4.32 -16.65 4.07
C LEU A 72 -4.57 -18.05 4.64
N ILE A 73 -5.42 -18.15 5.66
CA ILE A 73 -5.79 -19.44 6.28
C ILE A 73 -7.31 -19.59 6.21
N ILE A 74 -7.76 -20.76 5.73
CA ILE A 74 -9.18 -21.18 5.72
C ILE A 74 -9.29 -22.63 6.15
N GLY A 75 -10.07 -22.91 7.21
CA GLY A 75 -10.34 -24.28 7.64
C GLY A 75 -9.10 -25.15 7.87
N GLY A 76 -7.96 -24.57 8.26
CA GLY A 76 -6.68 -25.28 8.43
C GLY A 76 -5.78 -25.33 7.19
N VAL A 77 -6.30 -24.97 6.00
CA VAL A 77 -5.51 -24.84 4.77
C VAL A 77 -4.82 -23.48 4.74
N LYS A 78 -3.51 -23.47 4.47
CA LYS A 78 -2.69 -22.26 4.34
C LYS A 78 -2.40 -22.01 2.85
N ALA A 79 -2.68 -20.80 2.38
CA ALA A 79 -2.22 -20.29 1.09
C ALA A 79 -1.32 -19.06 1.32
N GLU A 80 -0.31 -18.90 0.46
CA GLU A 80 0.64 -17.79 0.53
C GLU A 80 0.68 -17.06 -0.80
N LEU A 81 0.54 -15.74 -0.74
CA LEU A 81 0.58 -14.82 -1.88
C LEU A 81 1.69 -13.79 -1.65
N VAL A 82 2.20 -13.21 -2.73
CA VAL A 82 3.15 -12.09 -2.70
C VAL A 82 2.39 -10.80 -2.95
N ALA A 83 2.32 -9.92 -1.95
CA ALA A 83 1.74 -8.60 -2.07
C ALA A 83 2.83 -7.57 -2.39
N HIS A 84 2.71 -6.94 -3.56
CA HIS A 84 3.55 -5.82 -3.97
C HIS A 84 2.97 -4.55 -3.39
N VAL A 85 3.77 -3.83 -2.61
CA VAL A 85 3.27 -2.71 -1.82
C VAL A 85 4.13 -1.47 -2.07
N ARG A 86 3.48 -0.35 -2.36
CA ARG A 86 4.12 0.95 -2.28
C ARG A 86 3.98 1.49 -0.86
N CYS A 87 5.12 1.83 -0.26
CA CYS A 87 5.13 2.54 1.00
C CYS A 87 4.89 4.02 0.73
N LEU A 88 3.68 4.51 0.98
CA LEU A 88 3.42 5.94 0.92
C LEU A 88 4.00 6.55 2.19
N ALA A 89 5.21 7.08 2.09
CA ALA A 89 5.71 8.03 3.08
C ALA A 89 4.59 9.06 3.26
N ARG A 90 4.15 9.29 4.52
CA ARG A 90 3.22 10.40 4.79
C ARG A 90 3.83 11.60 4.09
N ARG A 91 3.13 12.18 3.09
CA ARG A 91 3.51 13.48 2.55
C ARG A 91 3.76 14.33 3.79
N ARG A 92 5.02 14.64 4.10
CA ARG A 92 5.35 15.64 5.12
C ARG A 92 4.55 16.83 4.64
N GLY A 93 3.47 17.13 5.36
CA GLY A 93 2.43 18.06 4.91
C GLY A 93 3.13 19.25 4.30
N ALA A 94 2.80 19.56 3.05
CA ALA A 94 3.49 20.49 2.17
C ALA A 94 4.39 21.39 2.99
N ARG A 95 5.69 21.06 3.09
CA ARG A 95 6.67 21.87 3.84
C ARG A 95 6.41 23.26 3.32
N ARG A 96 5.78 24.11 4.16
CA ARG A 96 5.26 25.44 3.79
C ARG A 96 6.29 25.97 2.80
N ALA A 97 5.96 26.00 1.51
CA ALA A 97 6.86 26.56 0.52
C ALA A 97 7.24 27.89 1.14
N LYS A 98 8.53 28.12 1.41
CA LYS A 98 9.00 29.36 2.05
C LYS A 98 8.26 30.46 1.30
N VAL A 99 7.25 31.05 1.93
CA VAL A 99 6.50 32.14 1.34
C VAL A 99 7.60 33.16 1.16
N SER A 100 7.95 33.44 -0.10
CA SER A 100 8.90 34.48 -0.43
C SER A 100 8.47 35.69 0.37
N LEU A 101 9.35 36.20 1.23
CA LEU A 101 9.09 37.47 1.88
C LEU A 101 8.70 38.46 0.77
N PRO A 102 7.64 39.26 0.95
CA PRO A 102 7.32 40.30 -0.01
C PRO A 102 8.60 41.13 -0.23
N PRO A 103 8.90 41.50 -1.49
CA PRO A 103 10.10 42.27 -1.79
C PRO A 103 10.11 43.53 -0.93
N VAL A 104 11.31 43.94 -0.50
CA VAL A 104 11.51 45.20 0.24
C VAL A 104 10.83 46.32 -0.55
N ARG A 105 9.84 46.97 0.07
CA ARG A 105 9.16 48.13 -0.53
C ARG A 105 10.20 49.21 -0.83
N ASP A 106 10.18 49.71 -2.05
CA ASP A 106 10.98 50.86 -2.45
C ASP A 106 10.51 52.10 -1.69
N VAL A 107 11.45 52.85 -1.12
CA VAL A 107 11.20 54.06 -0.31
C VAL A 107 10.44 55.12 -1.14
N ARG A 108 10.56 55.09 -2.47
CA ARG A 108 9.84 55.99 -3.39
C ARG A 108 8.33 55.72 -3.46
N GLN A 109 7.88 54.54 -3.06
CA GLN A 109 6.45 54.17 -3.04
C GLN A 109 5.76 54.49 -1.71
N ALA A 110 6.47 55.06 -0.72
CA ALA A 110 5.93 55.32 0.61
C ALA A 110 4.90 56.46 0.68
N GLY A 111 4.68 57.20 -0.42
CA GLY A 111 3.81 58.39 -0.45
C GLY A 111 2.49 58.26 -1.22
N LEU A 112 2.09 57.05 -1.61
CA LEU A 112 0.86 56.82 -2.40
C LEU A 112 -0.19 56.04 -1.62
N PHE A 113 -0.52 56.44 -0.39
CA PHE A 113 -1.80 56.16 0.28
C PHE A 113 -2.06 57.23 1.34
#